data_AF-A0A7L4C209-F1
#
_entry.id   AF-A0A7L4C209-F1
#
_cell.length_a   1.000
_cell.length_b   1.000
_cell.length_c   1.000
_cell.angle_alpha   90.00
_cell.angle_beta   90.00
_cell.angle_gamma   90.00
#
_symmetry.space_group_name_H-M   'P 1'
#
loop_
_entity.id
_entity.type
_entity.pdbx_description
1 polymer ?
#
loop_
_entity_poly.entity_id
_entity_poly.type
_entity_poly.pdbx_seq_one_letter_code
_entity_poly.pdbx_strand_id
1 'polypeptide(L)'
;RYWMNLTPSDIMWNMSDPAWIKAAAGSIFGPWFQGTCVFVHAMPQFDPRAILNTLCRYPVTTLCSAPTAYRMLVQHDLTRYAFKSLKHCLTGGEALNPEVLARWKSQTGLTIYEGYGQTETGIICGNMKGMKLKPGSLGKATPPYDVQIIDENGSVLPPGKEGDIAIKIDAKRPFTFFTRYV
;
A
#
# COMPACT_ATOMS: atom_id res chain seq x y z
N ARG A 1 8.28 -8.57 -5.80
CA ARG A 1 9.02 -7.94 -6.94
C ARG A 1 8.66 -6.46 -7.22
N TYR A 2 7.43 -5.99 -6.96
CA TYR A 2 7.03 -4.58 -7.18
C TYR A 2 6.64 -3.89 -5.85
N TRP A 3 5.53 -3.14 -5.81
CA TRP A 3 5.10 -2.37 -4.64
C TRP A 3 5.06 -3.17 -3.33
N MET A 4 4.35 -4.32 -3.29
CA MET A 4 4.30 -5.15 -2.08
C MET A 4 5.64 -5.82 -1.73
N ASN A 5 6.53 -5.97 -2.71
CA ASN A 5 7.87 -6.56 -2.56
C ASN A 5 7.98 -7.85 -1.72
N LEU A 6 6.97 -8.73 -1.81
CA LEU A 6 6.93 -9.97 -1.03
C LEU A 6 7.80 -11.09 -1.62
N THR A 7 8.16 -12.03 -0.75
CA THR A 7 8.86 -13.29 -1.03
C THR A 7 8.19 -14.45 -0.25
N PRO A 8 8.49 -15.72 -0.57
CA PRO A 8 7.97 -16.86 0.21
C PRO A 8 8.40 -16.88 1.68
N SER A 9 9.47 -16.16 2.04
CA SER A 9 9.95 -16.03 3.42
C SER A 9 9.24 -14.94 4.23
N ASP A 10 8.35 -14.19 3.60
CA ASP A 10 7.64 -13.07 4.24
C ASP A 10 6.37 -13.51 4.96
N ILE A 11 5.98 -12.70 5.94
CA ILE A 11 4.70 -12.78 6.64
C ILE A 11 4.04 -11.42 6.51
N MET A 12 2.98 -11.35 5.70
CA MET A 12 2.25 -10.12 5.43
C MET A 12 1.04 -9.99 6.36
N TRP A 13 1.00 -8.89 7.12
CA TRP A 13 -0.19 -8.46 7.82
C TRP A 13 -0.81 -7.27 7.10
N ASN A 14 -1.91 -7.52 6.39
CA ASN A 14 -2.73 -6.48 5.78
C ASN A 14 -3.94 -6.19 6.68
N MET A 15 -3.93 -5.01 7.31
CA MET A 15 -5.02 -4.55 8.16
C MET A 15 -6.15 -4.01 7.27
N SER A 16 -7.10 -4.88 6.93
CA SER A 16 -8.28 -4.56 6.13
C SER A 16 -9.46 -5.35 6.65
N ASP A 17 -10.62 -4.72 6.70
CA ASP A 17 -11.88 -5.43 6.84
C ASP A 17 -12.12 -6.31 5.58
N PRO A 18 -12.58 -7.57 5.73
CA PRO A 18 -12.79 -8.51 4.62
C PRO A 18 -13.73 -8.04 3.51
N ALA A 19 -14.64 -7.09 3.79
CA ALA A 19 -15.60 -6.56 2.82
C ALA A 19 -14.96 -5.63 1.77
N TRP A 20 -13.73 -5.17 2.00
CA TRP A 20 -13.04 -4.26 1.08
C TRP A 20 -12.16 -5.03 0.09
N ILE A 21 -12.06 -4.51 -1.14
CA ILE A 21 -11.14 -5.04 -2.18
C ILE A 21 -9.69 -5.16 -1.68
N LYS A 22 -9.29 -4.29 -0.74
CA LYS A 22 -7.97 -4.31 -0.10
C LYS A 22 -7.70 -5.63 0.62
N ALA A 23 -8.72 -6.30 1.18
CA ALA A 23 -8.57 -7.61 1.79
C ALA A 23 -8.32 -8.69 0.73
N ALA A 24 -9.10 -8.71 -0.35
CA ALA A 24 -8.88 -9.67 -1.43
C ALA A 24 -7.48 -9.49 -2.07
N ALA A 25 -7.10 -8.25 -2.38
CA ALA A 25 -5.82 -7.94 -3.02
C ALA A 25 -4.62 -8.14 -2.07
N GLY A 26 -4.71 -7.67 -0.82
CA GLY A 26 -3.59 -7.62 0.13
C GLY A 26 -3.55 -8.71 1.19
N SER A 27 -4.66 -9.39 1.47
CA SER A 27 -4.73 -10.47 2.47
C SER A 27 -4.93 -11.86 1.84
N ILE A 28 -5.16 -11.95 0.52
CA ILE A 28 -5.44 -13.24 -0.14
C ILE A 28 -4.57 -13.37 -1.40
N PHE A 29 -4.98 -12.74 -2.50
CA PHE A 29 -4.38 -12.99 -3.82
C PHE A 29 -2.93 -12.52 -3.93
N GLY A 30 -2.63 -11.28 -3.52
CA GLY A 30 -1.29 -10.71 -3.60
C GLY A 30 -0.22 -11.55 -2.88
N PRO A 31 -0.40 -11.87 -1.58
CA PRO A 31 0.53 -12.73 -0.84
C PRO A 31 0.61 -14.15 -1.39
N TRP A 32 -0.52 -14.82 -1.65
CA TRP A 32 -0.49 -16.23 -2.06
C TRP A 32 0.09 -16.45 -3.45
N PHE A 33 -0.10 -15.52 -4.38
CA PHE A 33 0.61 -15.57 -5.67
C PHE A 33 2.13 -15.43 -5.55
N GLN A 34 2.64 -14.96 -4.40
CA GLN A 34 4.08 -14.87 -4.10
C GLN A 34 4.56 -15.97 -3.14
N GLY A 35 3.68 -16.92 -2.76
CA GLY A 35 3.97 -17.94 -1.75
C GLY A 35 4.16 -17.39 -0.33
N THR A 36 3.67 -16.18 -0.07
CA THR A 36 3.86 -15.46 1.20
C THR A 36 2.79 -15.86 2.22
N CYS A 37 3.20 -16.00 3.48
CA CYS A 37 2.28 -16.27 4.58
C CYS A 37 1.42 -15.03 4.88
N VAL A 38 0.12 -15.24 5.10
CA VAL A 38 -0.82 -14.20 5.51
C VAL A 38 -1.02 -14.26 7.02
N PHE A 39 -0.79 -13.15 7.70
CA PHE A 39 -1.09 -12.99 9.12
C PHE A 39 -2.44 -12.29 9.29
N VAL A 40 -3.31 -12.88 10.12
CA VAL A 40 -4.62 -12.34 10.47
C VAL A 40 -4.70 -12.19 11.98
N HIS A 41 -5.11 -11.00 12.44
CA HIS A 41 -5.41 -10.75 13.85
C HIS A 41 -6.89 -10.40 13.96
N ALA A 42 -7.65 -11.20 14.71
CA ALA A 42 -9.02 -10.86 15.06
C ALA A 42 -8.99 -9.64 16.00
N MET A 43 -9.35 -8.47 15.49
CA MET A 43 -9.28 -7.21 16.22
C MET A 43 -10.65 -6.53 16.14
N PRO A 44 -11.57 -6.83 17.09
CA PRO A 44 -12.92 -6.29 17.07
C PRO A 44 -12.98 -4.76 17.15
N GLN A 45 -11.98 -4.16 17.80
CA GLN A 45 -11.80 -2.71 17.89
C GLN A 45 -10.36 -2.38 17.57
N PHE A 46 -10.14 -1.31 16.81
CA PHE A 46 -8.81 -0.84 16.47
C PHE A 46 -8.08 -0.35 17.72
N ASP A 47 -6.97 -1.02 18.08
CA ASP A 47 -6.11 -0.63 19.21
C ASP A 47 -4.65 -0.51 18.74
N PRO A 48 -4.10 0.72 18.66
CA PRO A 48 -2.70 0.95 18.30
C PRO A 48 -1.71 0.17 19.16
N ARG A 49 -1.96 0.03 20.47
CA ARG A 49 -1.04 -0.68 21.38
C ARG A 49 -1.04 -2.18 21.10
N ALA A 50 -2.22 -2.76 20.87
CA ALA A 50 -2.33 -4.16 20.47
C ALA A 50 -1.61 -4.42 19.14
N ILE A 51 -1.71 -3.51 18.16
CA ILE A 51 -0.99 -3.60 16.88
C ILE A 51 0.52 -3.58 17.10
N LEU A 52 1.03 -2.59 17.83
CA LEU A 52 2.46 -2.44 18.09
C LEU A 52 3.03 -3.65 18.86
N ASN A 53 2.32 -4.14 19.87
CA ASN A 53 2.69 -5.34 20.61
C ASN A 53 2.68 -6.59 19.72
N THR A 54 1.70 -6.71 18.81
CA THR A 54 1.63 -7.81 17.84
C THR A 54 2.85 -7.80 16.92
N LEU A 55 3.25 -6.63 16.41
CA LEU A 55 4.45 -6.48 15.58
C LEU A 55 5.75 -6.80 16.32
N CYS A 56 5.79 -6.64 17.65
CA CYS A 56 6.93 -7.04 18.47
C CYS A 56 6.97 -8.55 18.75
N ARG A 57 5.79 -9.17 18.91
CA ARG A 57 5.65 -10.57 19.32
C ARG A 57 5.72 -11.55 18.15
N TYR A 58 5.09 -11.22 17.04
CA TYR A 58 4.96 -12.11 15.89
C TYR A 58 5.96 -11.74 14.79
N PRO A 59 6.42 -12.71 13.99
CA PRO A 59 7.43 -12.47 12.96
C PRO A 59 6.87 -11.79 11.69
N VAL A 60 5.96 -10.82 11.84
CA VAL A 60 5.39 -10.05 10.72
C VAL A 60 6.52 -9.26 10.04
N THR A 61 6.73 -9.50 8.74
CA THR A 61 7.79 -8.84 7.96
C THR A 61 7.27 -7.66 7.14
N THR A 62 6.00 -7.73 6.74
CA THR A 62 5.35 -6.69 5.91
C THR A 62 4.04 -6.27 6.55
N LEU A 63 3.90 -4.97 6.85
CA LEU A 63 2.66 -4.37 7.33
C LEU A 63 2.02 -3.55 6.21
N CYS A 64 0.74 -3.78 5.92
CA CYS A 64 -0.05 -2.91 5.06
C CYS A 64 -1.25 -2.36 5.83
N SER A 65 -1.44 -1.04 5.81
CA SER A 65 -2.60 -0.41 6.43
C SER A 65 -2.97 0.92 5.80
N ALA A 66 -4.12 1.47 6.12
CA ALA A 66 -4.52 2.80 5.68
C ALA A 66 -3.67 3.89 6.39
N PRO A 67 -3.47 5.07 5.79
CA PRO A 67 -2.74 6.18 6.44
C PRO A 67 -3.32 6.56 7.80
N THR A 68 -4.64 6.46 7.97
CA THR A 68 -5.31 6.68 9.26
C THR A 68 -4.76 5.78 10.38
N ALA A 69 -4.46 4.51 10.10
CA ALA A 69 -3.88 3.63 11.11
C ALA A 69 -2.46 4.07 11.49
N TYR A 70 -1.61 4.40 10.51
CA TYR A 70 -0.27 4.92 10.79
C TYR A 70 -0.32 6.22 11.59
N ARG A 71 -1.27 7.11 11.29
CA ARG A 71 -1.50 8.35 12.06
C ARG A 71 -1.77 8.06 13.53
N MET A 72 -2.57 7.03 13.83
CA MET A 72 -2.83 6.61 15.22
C MET A 72 -1.62 5.92 15.86
N LEU A 73 -0.89 5.09 15.11
CA LEU A 73 0.31 4.40 15.62
C LEU A 73 1.39 5.40 16.03
N VAL A 74 1.68 6.40 15.18
CA VAL A 74 2.75 7.37 15.47
C VAL A 74 2.45 8.26 16.67
N GLN A 75 1.20 8.34 17.15
CA GLN A 75 0.89 9.07 18.40
C GLN A 75 1.54 8.44 19.63
N HIS A 76 1.92 7.16 19.56
CA HIS A 76 2.70 6.48 20.59
C HIS A 76 4.20 6.73 20.43
N ASP A 77 4.96 6.48 21.50
CA ASP A 77 6.42 6.44 21.47
C ASP A 77 6.86 5.08 20.90
N LEU A 78 7.08 5.04 19.59
CA LEU A 78 7.45 3.83 18.85
C LEU A 78 8.85 3.32 19.19
N THR A 79 9.70 4.16 19.80
CA THR A 79 11.06 3.76 20.21
C THR A 79 11.06 2.71 21.33
N ARG A 80 9.94 2.56 22.03
CA ARG A 80 9.72 1.52 23.06
C ARG A 80 9.40 0.15 22.48
N TYR A 81 9.16 0.07 21.17
CA TYR A 81 8.72 -1.15 20.50
C TYR A 81 9.84 -1.69 19.62
N ALA A 82 10.33 -2.88 19.95
CA ALA A 82 11.37 -3.56 19.19
C ALA A 82 10.76 -4.49 18.14
N PHE A 83 10.58 -3.99 16.93
CA PHE A 83 10.10 -4.82 15.81
C PHE A 83 11.21 -5.74 15.31
N LYS A 84 11.12 -7.04 15.61
CA LYS A 84 12.18 -8.02 15.29
C LYS A 84 12.26 -8.36 13.80
N SER A 85 11.12 -8.38 13.12
CA SER A 85 11.01 -8.90 11.75
C SER A 85 10.52 -7.87 10.73
N LEU A 86 9.90 -6.78 11.18
CA LEU A 86 9.25 -5.80 10.31
C LEU A 86 10.31 -5.09 9.44
N LYS A 87 10.14 -5.16 8.12
CA LYS A 87 11.10 -4.61 7.14
C LYS A 87 10.44 -3.87 5.98
N HIS A 88 9.12 -3.97 5.82
CA HIS A 88 8.38 -3.31 4.74
C HIS A 88 7.03 -2.80 5.25
N CYS A 89 6.76 -1.51 5.03
CA CYS A 89 5.53 -0.87 5.47
C CYS A 89 4.83 -0.24 4.26
N LEU A 90 3.60 -0.65 4.01
CA LEU A 90 2.79 -0.27 2.86
C LEU A 90 1.59 0.55 3.31
N THR A 91 1.15 1.48 2.45
CA THR A 91 -0.11 2.20 2.68
C THR A 91 -0.87 2.52 1.39
N GLY A 92 -2.17 2.74 1.49
CA GLY A 92 -3.02 3.11 0.37
C GLY A 92 -4.49 3.20 0.78
N GLY A 93 -5.27 3.90 -0.04
CA GLY A 93 -6.70 4.20 0.17
C GLY A 93 -6.99 5.62 0.64
N GLU A 94 -5.99 6.33 1.18
CA GLU A 94 -6.07 7.75 1.55
C GLU A 94 -4.72 8.39 1.20
N ALA A 95 -4.64 9.72 1.19
CA ALA A 95 -3.37 10.44 1.04
C ALA A 95 -2.51 10.31 2.31
N LEU A 96 -1.25 9.89 2.14
CA LEU A 96 -0.30 9.83 3.25
C LEU A 96 0.22 11.22 3.63
N ASN A 97 -0.09 11.66 4.85
CA ASN A 97 0.46 12.90 5.40
C ASN A 97 2.01 12.78 5.54
N PRO A 98 2.80 13.71 4.95
CA PRO A 98 4.26 13.72 5.05
C PRO A 98 4.81 13.69 6.48
N GLU A 99 4.10 14.29 7.44
CA GLU A 99 4.47 14.28 8.85
C GLU A 99 4.36 12.88 9.47
N VAL A 100 3.31 12.13 9.12
CA VAL A 100 3.14 10.73 9.56
C VAL A 100 4.28 9.87 9.00
N LEU A 101 4.62 10.05 7.72
CA LEU A 101 5.76 9.38 7.09
C LEU A 101 7.08 9.70 7.81
N ALA A 102 7.34 10.99 8.06
CA ALA A 102 8.56 11.45 8.73
C ALA A 102 8.67 10.90 10.15
N ARG A 103 7.58 10.98 10.92
CA ARG A 103 7.51 10.49 12.31
C ARG A 103 7.71 8.98 12.39
N TRP A 104 7.02 8.21 11.55
CA TRP A 104 7.23 6.76 11.45
C TRP A 104 8.69 6.42 11.15
N LYS A 105 9.30 7.09 10.16
CA LYS A 105 10.70 6.87 9.79
C LYS A 105 11.68 7.22 10.91
N SER A 106 11.45 8.34 11.61
CA SER A 106 12.33 8.78 12.69
C SER A 106 12.35 7.83 13.89
N GLN A 107 11.21 7.20 14.22
CA GLN A 107 11.11 6.37 15.43
C GLN A 107 11.32 4.87 15.17
N THR A 108 11.12 4.42 13.91
CA THR A 108 11.22 2.98 13.56
C THR A 108 12.39 2.67 12.63
N GLY A 109 12.97 3.68 11.99
CA GLY A 109 13.95 3.51 10.91
C GLY A 109 13.35 3.03 9.57
N LEU A 110 12.06 2.68 9.54
CA LEU A 110 11.38 2.16 8.35
C LEU A 110 10.63 3.27 7.63
N THR A 111 10.55 3.20 6.30
CA THR A 111 9.72 4.13 5.51
C THR A 111 8.37 3.49 5.17
N ILE A 112 7.37 4.31 4.86
CA ILE A 112 6.06 3.85 4.38
C ILE A 112 6.01 4.05 2.86
N TYR A 113 5.63 2.99 2.14
CA TYR A 113 5.51 2.97 0.69
C TYR A 113 4.04 3.06 0.28
N GLU A 114 3.64 4.23 -0.22
CA GLU A 114 2.28 4.50 -0.66
C GLU A 114 1.98 3.86 -2.03
N GLY A 115 0.80 3.26 -2.15
CA GLY A 115 0.23 2.72 -3.37
C GLY A 115 -1.16 3.32 -3.62
N TYR A 116 -1.46 3.58 -4.88
CA TYR A 116 -2.71 4.17 -5.33
C TYR A 116 -3.43 3.22 -6.28
N GLY A 117 -4.75 3.17 -6.12
CA GLY A 117 -5.60 2.22 -6.79
C GLY A 117 -7.07 2.40 -6.43
N GLN A 118 -7.93 1.66 -7.11
CA GLN A 118 -9.38 1.68 -6.90
C GLN A 118 -9.94 0.25 -6.92
N THR A 119 -11.21 0.10 -6.58
CA THR A 119 -11.91 -1.19 -6.59
C THR A 119 -11.87 -1.86 -7.97
N GLU A 120 -11.94 -1.05 -9.02
CA GLU A 120 -12.06 -1.48 -10.41
C GLU A 120 -10.72 -1.90 -11.03
N THR A 121 -9.60 -1.37 -10.51
CA THR A 121 -8.28 -1.45 -11.15
C THR A 121 -7.22 -2.12 -10.28
N GLY A 122 -7.48 -2.27 -8.98
CA GLY A 122 -6.44 -2.63 -8.02
C GLY A 122 -5.40 -1.52 -7.90
N ILE A 123 -4.15 -1.87 -7.56
CA ILE A 123 -3.05 -0.90 -7.42
C ILE A 123 -2.45 -0.60 -8.79
N ILE A 124 -2.49 0.66 -9.21
CA ILE A 124 -2.02 1.11 -10.52
C ILE A 124 -0.77 1.99 -10.45
N CYS A 125 -0.54 2.62 -9.30
CA CYS A 125 0.65 3.41 -9.01
C CYS A 125 1.20 3.02 -7.65
N GLY A 126 2.51 3.12 -7.47
CA GLY A 126 3.10 2.93 -6.16
C GLY A 126 4.54 3.41 -6.05
N ASN A 127 4.91 3.73 -4.82
CA ASN A 127 6.27 3.96 -4.40
C ASN A 127 6.96 2.62 -4.15
N MET A 128 7.88 2.21 -5.02
CA MET A 128 8.55 0.91 -4.93
C MET A 128 9.89 1.01 -4.19
N LYS A 129 10.30 -0.09 -3.56
CA LYS A 129 11.61 -0.19 -2.91
C LYS A 129 12.72 0.10 -3.94
N GLY A 130 13.70 0.92 -3.55
CA GLY A 130 14.78 1.38 -4.44
C GLY A 130 14.48 2.69 -5.17
N MET A 131 13.24 3.18 -5.16
CA MET A 131 12.93 4.51 -5.69
C MET A 131 13.28 5.62 -4.69
N LYS A 132 13.67 6.79 -5.21
CA LYS A 132 13.73 8.02 -4.40
C LYS A 132 12.30 8.47 -4.08
N LEU A 133 11.90 8.27 -2.83
CA LEU A 133 10.58 8.68 -2.34
C LEU A 133 10.42 10.20 -2.38
N LYS A 134 9.28 10.66 -2.88
CA LYS A 134 8.88 12.06 -2.90
C LYS A 134 7.60 12.20 -2.06
N PRO A 135 7.66 12.82 -0.87
CA PRO A 135 6.47 13.02 -0.04
C PRO A 135 5.34 13.70 -0.84
N GLY A 136 4.12 13.19 -0.71
CA GLY A 136 2.96 13.65 -1.48
C GLY A 136 2.84 13.08 -2.90
N SER A 137 3.79 12.25 -3.36
CA SER A 137 3.70 11.57 -4.65
C SER A 137 3.17 10.15 -4.50
N LEU A 138 2.20 9.79 -5.34
CA LEU A 138 1.66 8.42 -5.46
C LEU A 138 2.66 7.42 -6.08
N GLY A 139 3.87 7.87 -6.43
CA GLY A 139 4.92 7.05 -7.02
C GLY A 139 4.84 6.97 -8.54
N LYS A 140 5.04 5.78 -9.09
CA LYS A 140 5.05 5.52 -10.54
C LYS A 140 4.06 4.43 -10.88
N ALA A 141 3.64 4.39 -12.14
CA ALA A 141 2.81 3.33 -12.68
C ALA A 141 3.42 1.95 -12.35
N THR A 142 2.59 1.04 -11.85
CA THR A 142 2.98 -0.35 -11.61
C THR A 142 2.69 -1.18 -12.86
N PRO A 143 3.59 -2.09 -13.28
CA PRO A 143 3.28 -2.99 -14.39
C PRO A 143 1.98 -3.78 -14.14
N PRO A 144 1.15 -4.01 -15.18
CA PRO A 144 1.38 -3.70 -16.60
C PRO A 144 0.83 -2.32 -17.04
N TYR A 145 0.44 -1.45 -16.11
CA TYR A 145 -0.37 -0.28 -16.45
C TYR A 145 0.44 0.86 -17.05
N ASP A 146 -0.10 1.41 -18.14
CA ASP A 146 0.34 2.68 -18.72
C ASP A 146 -0.56 3.81 -18.18
N VAL A 147 -0.14 4.39 -17.05
CA VAL A 147 -0.88 5.45 -16.36
C VAL A 147 -0.45 6.81 -16.93
N GLN A 148 -1.43 7.58 -17.39
CA GLN A 148 -1.26 8.89 -18.01
C GLN A 148 -2.06 9.95 -17.26
N ILE A 149 -1.69 11.22 -17.45
CA ILE A 149 -2.52 12.37 -17.09
C ILE A 149 -3.13 12.90 -18.37
N ILE A 150 -4.46 13.01 -18.41
CA ILE A 150 -5.20 13.44 -19.61
C ILE A 150 -5.98 14.73 -19.36
N ASP A 151 -6.27 15.46 -20.43
CA ASP A 151 -7.25 16.53 -20.42
C ASP A 151 -8.69 16.02 -20.63
N GLU A 152 -9.65 16.93 -20.62
CA GLU A 152 -11.07 16.68 -20.87
C GLU A 152 -11.39 16.05 -22.24
N ASN A 153 -10.47 16.16 -23.21
CA ASN A 153 -10.60 15.57 -24.54
C ASN A 153 -9.89 14.19 -24.63
N GLY A 154 -9.32 13.69 -23.55
CA GLY A 154 -8.57 12.44 -23.50
C GLY A 154 -7.14 12.53 -24.04
N SER A 155 -6.62 13.73 -24.27
CA SER A 155 -5.26 13.93 -24.76
C SER A 155 -4.26 13.90 -23.61
N VAL A 156 -3.13 13.22 -23.80
CA VAL A 156 -2.07 13.12 -22.78
C VAL A 156 -1.42 14.48 -22.55
N LEU A 157 -1.34 14.90 -21.28
CA LEU A 157 -0.75 16.16 -20.86
C LEU A 157 0.76 16.03 -20.54
N PRO A 158 1.56 17.08 -20.78
CA PRO A 158 2.97 17.08 -20.41
C PRO A 158 3.17 17.16 -18.88
N PRO A 159 4.37 16.80 -18.37
CA PRO A 159 4.66 16.88 -16.94
C PRO A 159 4.43 18.29 -16.36
N GLY A 160 3.81 18.35 -15.17
CA GLY A 160 3.53 19.61 -14.46
C GLY A 160 2.19 20.26 -14.80
N LYS A 161 1.38 19.63 -15.66
CA LYS A 161 -0.02 20.03 -15.89
C LYS A 161 -0.96 19.13 -15.09
N GLU A 162 -2.00 19.75 -14.55
CA GLU A 162 -3.09 19.07 -13.85
C GLU A 162 -4.10 18.52 -14.85
N GLY A 163 -4.65 17.34 -14.55
CA GLY A 163 -5.63 16.63 -15.36
C GLY A 163 -6.04 15.32 -14.69
N ASP A 164 -6.78 14.49 -15.41
CA ASP A 164 -7.32 13.24 -14.87
C ASP A 164 -6.33 12.08 -14.98
N ILE A 165 -6.28 11.23 -13.96
CA ILE A 165 -5.50 9.99 -14.00
C ILE A 165 -6.25 8.98 -14.86
N ALA A 166 -5.64 8.59 -15.98
CA ALA A 166 -6.18 7.59 -16.89
C ALA A 166 -5.23 6.41 -17.05
N ILE A 167 -5.78 5.25 -17.38
CA ILE A 167 -5.00 4.08 -17.77
C ILE A 167 -5.26 3.85 -19.24
N LYS A 168 -4.20 3.82 -20.05
CA LYS A 168 -4.34 3.51 -21.47
C LYS A 168 -4.78 2.06 -21.62
N ILE A 169 -5.93 1.87 -22.24
CA ILE A 169 -6.44 0.54 -22.59
C ILE A 169 -6.20 0.35 -24.09
N ASP A 170 -5.27 -0.53 -24.43
CA ASP A 170 -5.03 -1.03 -25.78
C ASP A 170 -6.01 -2.17 -26.11
N ALA A 171 -5.85 -2.81 -27.28
CA ALA A 171 -6.78 -3.83 -27.78
C ALA A 171 -6.96 -5.03 -26.81
N LYS A 172 -6.02 -5.24 -25.88
CA LYS A 172 -6.09 -6.26 -24.84
C LYS A 172 -6.24 -5.60 -23.48
N ARG A 173 -7.48 -5.49 -23.00
CA ARG A 173 -7.77 -5.06 -21.63
C ARG A 173 -6.96 -5.91 -20.62
N PRO A 174 -6.26 -5.30 -19.66
CA PRO A 174 -5.58 -6.05 -18.61
C PRO A 174 -6.57 -6.97 -17.87
N PHE A 175 -6.19 -8.25 -17.70
CA PHE A 175 -7.05 -9.24 -17.04
C PHE A 175 -7.40 -8.86 -15.58
N THR A 176 -6.62 -7.95 -15.00
CA THR A 176 -6.76 -7.46 -13.63
C THR A 176 -7.91 -6.46 -13.46
N PHE A 177 -8.50 -5.98 -14.55
CA PHE A 177 -9.59 -5.01 -14.47
C PHE A 177 -10.94 -5.67 -14.24
N PHE A 178 -11.72 -5.03 -13.38
CA PHE A 178 -13.16 -5.20 -13.31
C PHE A 178 -13.78 -5.14 -14.71
N THR A 179 -14.79 -5.97 -15.01
CA THR A 179 -15.37 -6.05 -16.35
C THR A 179 -16.25 -4.85 -16.69
N ARG A 180 -17.33 -4.64 -15.93
CA ARG A 180 -18.31 -3.56 -16.12
C ARG A 180 -19.28 -3.48 -14.95
N TYR A 181 -19.81 -2.29 -14.68
CA TYR A 181 -21.01 -2.12 -13.89
C TYR A 181 -22.21 -2.62 -14.70
N VAL A 182 -23.13 -3.32 -14.04
CA VAL A 182 -24.38 -3.83 -14.63
C VAL A 182 -25.53 -3.00 -14.12
#